data_AF-A4XLB5-F1
#
_entry.id   AF-A4XLB5-F1
#
_cell.length_a   1.000
_cell.length_b   1.000
_cell.length_c   1.000
_cell.angle_alpha   90.00
_cell.angle_beta   90.00
_cell.angle_gamma   90.00
#
_symmetry.space_group_name_H-M   'P 1'
#
loop_
_entity.id
_entity.type
_entity.pdbx_description
1 polymer ?
#
loop_
_entity_poly.entity_id
_entity_poly.type
_entity_poly.pdbx_seq_one_letter_code
_entity_poly.pdbx_strand_id
1 'polypeptide(L)'
;MREDLHLNKRRFLHLKNLVENYTRTQRHLEEYSQLLPYEKIQQVFQKQRRREEQINNIQKAILKEHDKETEVRNLVKNYLYTEGYLQHYKEKLPKHILNNILKRQHYRKIQLENLIKEADDE
;
A
#
# COMPACT_ATOMS: atom_id res chain seq x y z
N MET A 1 9.81 -5.45 19.74
CA MET A 1 10.79 -4.33 19.83
C MET A 1 11.86 -4.33 18.73
N ARG A 2 12.66 -5.40 18.53
CA ARG A 2 13.65 -5.44 17.41
C ARG A 2 13.00 -5.48 16.02
N GLU A 3 11.89 -6.22 15.86
CA GLU A 3 11.19 -6.35 14.57
C GLU A 3 10.57 -5.03 14.09
N ASP A 4 9.95 -4.26 15.00
CA ASP A 4 9.42 -2.92 14.71
C ASP A 4 10.51 -1.96 14.24
N LEU A 5 11.70 -2.04 14.84
CA LEU A 5 12.85 -1.21 14.46
C LEU A 5 13.32 -1.54 13.04
N HIS A 6 13.43 -2.84 12.70
CA HIS A 6 13.77 -3.27 11.34
C HIS A 6 12.68 -2.94 10.32
N LEU A 7 11.41 -3.04 10.70
CA LEU A 7 10.28 -2.65 9.87
C LEU A 7 10.29 -1.13 9.60
N ASN A 8 10.45 -0.32 10.64
CA ASN A 8 10.53 1.13 10.51
C ASN A 8 11.76 1.56 9.72
N LYS A 9 12.92 0.90 9.87
CA LYS A 9 14.11 1.16 9.03
C LYS A 9 13.80 0.97 7.54
N ARG A 10 13.07 -0.08 7.17
CA ARG A 10 12.63 -0.32 5.79
C ARG A 10 11.64 0.75 5.32
N ARG A 11 10.68 1.14 6.17
CA ARG A 11 9.72 2.22 5.89
C ARG A 11 10.43 3.56 5.67
N PHE A 12 11.42 3.91 6.49
CA PHE A 12 12.23 5.13 6.33
C PHE A 12 13.01 5.15 5.02
N LEU A 13 13.66 4.06 4.65
CA LEU A 13 14.37 3.97 3.37
C LEU A 13 13.39 4.14 2.19
N HIS A 14 12.22 3.52 2.28
CA HIS A 14 11.18 3.67 1.26
C HIS A 14 10.65 5.11 1.17
N LEU A 15 10.38 5.74 2.32
CA LEU A 15 9.94 7.13 2.42
C LEU A 15 10.96 8.08 1.77
N LYS A 16 12.25 7.94 2.11
CA LYS A 16 13.33 8.71 1.51
C LYS A 16 13.30 8.62 -0.02
N ASN A 17 13.24 7.39 -0.56
CA ASN A 17 13.20 7.18 -2.00
C ASN A 17 11.96 7.81 -2.66
N LEU A 18 10.80 7.76 -2.01
CA LEU A 18 9.57 8.37 -2.55
C LEU A 18 9.65 9.88 -2.57
N VAL A 19 10.12 10.50 -1.48
CA VAL A 19 10.31 11.95 -1.37
C VAL A 19 11.30 12.45 -2.43
N GLU A 20 12.46 11.81 -2.56
CA GLU A 20 13.46 12.20 -3.58
C GLU A 20 12.89 12.13 -5.01
N ASN A 21 12.20 11.03 -5.33
CA ASN A 21 11.58 10.87 -6.64
C ASN A 21 10.44 11.87 -6.88
N TYR A 22 9.64 12.16 -5.85
CA TYR A 22 8.58 13.15 -5.92
C TYR A 22 9.16 14.54 -6.18
N THR A 23 10.13 14.99 -5.38
CA THR A 23 10.78 16.30 -5.51
C THR A 23 11.47 16.47 -6.86
N ARG A 24 12.22 15.45 -7.30
CA ARG A 24 12.88 15.47 -8.63
C ARG A 24 11.85 15.61 -9.77
N THR A 25 10.72 14.91 -9.65
CA THR A 25 9.67 14.95 -10.68
C THR A 25 8.94 16.28 -10.67
N GLN A 26 8.67 16.88 -9.50
CA GLN A 26 8.10 18.23 -9.41
C GLN A 26 9.01 19.25 -10.09
N ARG A 27 10.31 19.24 -9.75
CA ARG A 27 11.29 20.13 -10.39
C ARG A 27 11.31 19.99 -11.91
N HIS A 28 11.28 18.76 -12.42
CA HIS A 28 11.23 18.54 -13.88
C HIS A 28 9.95 19.09 -14.52
N LEU A 29 8.80 19.04 -13.84
CA LEU A 29 7.56 19.66 -14.34
C LEU A 29 7.66 21.18 -14.31
N GLU A 30 8.23 21.76 -13.26
CA GLU A 30 8.48 23.21 -13.15
C GLU A 30 9.39 23.70 -14.28
N GLU A 31 10.49 23.00 -14.55
CA GLU A 31 11.50 23.42 -15.52
C GLU A 31 11.12 23.10 -16.98
N TYR A 32 10.40 22.00 -17.23
CA TYR A 32 10.26 21.44 -18.59
C TYR A 32 8.83 21.04 -18.98
N SER A 33 7.80 21.39 -18.21
CA SER A 33 6.41 21.04 -18.55
C SER A 33 6.00 21.47 -19.95
N GLN A 34 6.49 22.62 -20.43
CA GLN A 34 6.20 23.15 -21.77
C GLN A 34 6.69 22.25 -22.91
N LEU A 35 7.68 21.39 -22.65
CA LEU A 35 8.23 20.44 -23.63
C LEU A 35 7.43 19.12 -23.67
N LEU A 36 6.49 18.92 -22.75
CA LEU A 36 5.71 17.69 -22.63
C LEU A 36 4.31 17.88 -23.21
N PRO A 37 3.79 16.89 -23.96
CA PRO A 37 2.40 16.89 -24.35
C PRO A 37 1.49 16.75 -23.12
N TYR A 38 0.30 17.35 -23.20
CA TYR A 38 -0.67 17.41 -22.09
C TYR A 38 -0.96 16.04 -21.45
N GLU A 39 -1.12 15.00 -22.26
CA GLU A 39 -1.37 13.64 -21.78
C GLU A 39 -0.23 13.11 -20.90
N LYS A 40 1.03 13.38 -21.27
CA LYS A 40 2.18 13.02 -20.44
C LYS A 40 2.18 13.80 -19.13
N ILE A 41 1.85 15.09 -19.17
CA ILE A 41 1.73 15.92 -17.96
C ILE A 41 0.69 15.30 -17.00
N GLN A 42 -0.48 14.92 -17.51
CA GLN A 42 -1.54 14.26 -16.73
C GLN A 42 -1.08 12.94 -16.11
N GLN A 43 -0.40 12.09 -16.87
CA GLN A 43 0.16 10.83 -16.34
C GLN A 43 1.18 11.07 -15.22
N VAL A 44 2.04 12.09 -15.39
CA VAL A 44 3.03 12.45 -14.36
C VAL A 44 2.32 12.97 -13.11
N PHE A 45 1.30 13.82 -13.24
CA PHE A 45 0.50 14.28 -12.08
C PHE A 45 -0.19 13.13 -11.34
N GLN A 46 -0.81 12.18 -12.05
CA GLN A 46 -1.39 11.00 -11.42
C GLN A 46 -0.34 10.18 -10.67
N LYS A 47 0.86 10.02 -11.25
CA LYS A 47 1.98 9.35 -10.59
C LYS A 47 2.45 10.09 -9.35
N GLN A 48 2.49 11.42 -9.38
CA GLN A 48 2.86 12.26 -8.25
C GLN A 48 1.82 12.19 -7.12
N ARG A 49 0.52 12.20 -7.42
CA ARG A 49 -0.54 11.99 -6.43
C ARG A 49 -0.41 10.64 -5.73
N ARG A 50 -0.18 9.57 -6.48
CA ARG A 50 0.05 8.23 -5.88
C ARG A 50 1.28 8.21 -4.97
N ARG A 51 2.35 8.93 -5.32
CA ARG A 51 3.55 9.04 -4.46
C ARG A 51 3.25 9.81 -3.18
N GLU A 52 2.48 10.89 -3.26
CA GLU A 52 2.04 11.68 -2.10
C GLU A 52 1.17 10.84 -1.15
N GLU A 53 0.20 10.10 -1.67
CA GLU A 53 -0.59 9.14 -0.91
C GLU A 53 0.30 8.09 -0.23
N GLN A 54 1.28 7.54 -0.95
CA GLN A 54 2.24 6.57 -0.38
C GLN A 54 3.11 7.19 0.71
N ILE A 55 3.60 8.41 0.53
CA ILE A 55 4.37 9.17 1.54
C ILE A 55 3.55 9.31 2.82
N ASN A 56 2.32 9.81 2.71
CA ASN A 56 1.42 10.00 3.85
C ASN A 56 1.12 8.68 4.57
N ASN A 57 0.86 7.61 3.83
CA ASN A 57 0.61 6.29 4.41
C ASN A 57 1.83 5.74 5.16
N ILE A 58 3.04 5.92 4.62
CA ILE A 58 4.27 5.46 5.28
C ILE A 58 4.56 6.28 6.53
N GLN A 59 4.32 7.60 6.51
CA GLN A 59 4.46 8.45 7.69
C GLN A 59 3.51 8.01 8.81
N LYS A 60 2.22 7.81 8.51
CA LYS A 60 1.24 7.28 9.47
C LYS A 60 1.68 5.93 10.03
N ALA A 61 2.20 5.04 9.18
CA ALA A 61 2.70 3.73 9.60
C ALA A 61 3.92 3.81 10.54
N ILE A 62 4.82 4.77 10.33
CA ILE A 62 5.98 5.00 11.19
C ILE A 62 5.55 5.58 12.54
N LEU A 63 4.65 6.56 12.52
CA LEU A 63 4.15 7.25 13.72
C LEU A 63 3.12 6.43 14.50
N LYS A 64 2.68 5.28 13.95
CA LYS A 64 1.55 4.48 14.46
C LYS A 64 0.26 5.30 14.58
N GLU A 65 0.12 6.35 13.77
CA GLU A 65 -1.09 7.19 13.67
C GLU A 65 -2.16 6.57 12.76
N HIS A 66 -2.10 5.25 12.57
CA HIS A 66 -3.16 4.59 11.87
C HIS A 66 -4.38 4.51 12.78
N ASP A 67 -5.45 5.17 12.33
CA ASP A 67 -6.79 4.90 12.81
C ASP A 67 -7.06 3.39 12.66
N LYS A 68 -7.26 2.70 13.79
CA LYS A 68 -7.57 1.26 13.86
C LYS A 68 -8.74 0.94 12.92
N GLU A 69 -9.74 1.82 12.84
CA GLU A 69 -10.91 1.62 11.98
C GLU A 69 -10.52 1.61 10.49
N THR A 70 -9.61 2.49 10.08
CA THR A 70 -9.06 2.53 8.73
C THR A 70 -8.21 1.30 8.40
N GLU A 71 -7.42 0.79 9.34
CA GLU A 71 -6.66 -0.45 9.14
C GLU A 71 -7.57 -1.67 8.97
N VAL A 72 -8.58 -1.80 9.82
CA VAL A 72 -9.59 -2.86 9.75
C VAL A 72 -10.35 -2.77 8.42
N ARG A 73 -10.84 -1.58 8.04
CA ARG A 73 -11.53 -1.36 6.75
C ARG A 73 -10.66 -1.77 5.56
N ASN A 74 -9.38 -1.40 5.57
CA ASN A 74 -8.45 -1.77 4.52
C ASN A 74 -8.18 -3.28 4.48
N LEU A 75 -8.05 -3.92 5.63
CA LEU A 75 -7.85 -5.36 5.73
C LEU A 75 -9.06 -6.13 5.17
N VAL A 76 -10.28 -5.75 5.55
CA VAL A 76 -11.54 -6.31 5.03
C VAL A 76 -11.63 -6.11 3.52
N LYS A 77 -11.44 -4.87 3.03
CA LYS A 77 -11.51 -4.56 1.59
C LYS A 77 -10.51 -5.41 0.79
N ASN A 78 -9.28 -5.52 1.27
CA ASN A 78 -8.24 -6.30 0.62
C ASN A 78 -8.56 -7.81 0.60
N TYR A 79 -9.15 -8.32 1.69
CA TYR A 79 -9.58 -9.71 1.78
C TYR A 79 -10.67 -10.00 0.74
N LEU A 80 -11.76 -9.22 0.75
CA LEU A 80 -12.90 -9.41 -0.15
C LEU A 80 -12.53 -9.26 -1.63
N TYR A 81 -11.73 -8.24 -1.97
CA TYR A 81 -11.28 -8.05 -3.35
C TYR A 81 -10.44 -9.24 -3.85
N THR A 82 -9.56 -9.76 -2.98
CA THR A 82 -8.71 -10.90 -3.34
C THR A 82 -9.53 -12.19 -3.48
N GLU A 83 -10.56 -12.40 -2.66
CA GLU A 83 -11.50 -13.52 -2.82
C GLU A 83 -12.22 -13.46 -4.16
N GLY A 84 -12.79 -12.30 -4.53
CA GLY A 84 -13.42 -12.12 -5.83
C GLY A 84 -12.46 -12.38 -6.99
N TYR A 85 -11.22 -11.88 -6.90
CA TYR A 85 -10.19 -12.18 -7.89
C TYR A 85 -9.89 -13.68 -8.01
N LEU A 86 -9.73 -14.38 -6.88
CA LEU A 86 -9.49 -15.83 -6.88
C LEU A 86 -10.68 -16.59 -7.48
N GLN A 87 -11.92 -16.18 -7.19
CA GLN A 87 -13.12 -16.82 -7.74
C GLN A 87 -13.11 -16.84 -9.28
N HIS A 88 -12.60 -15.79 -9.93
CA HIS A 88 -12.59 -15.68 -11.38
C HIS A 88 -11.31 -16.21 -12.05
N TYR A 89 -10.16 -16.14 -11.36
CA TYR A 89 -8.86 -16.34 -12.01
C TYR A 89 -8.05 -17.51 -11.45
N LYS A 90 -8.50 -18.19 -10.38
CA LYS A 90 -7.75 -19.26 -9.69
C LYS A 90 -7.20 -20.33 -10.64
N GLU A 91 -7.99 -20.79 -11.60
CA GLU A 91 -7.60 -21.85 -12.54
C GLU A 91 -6.59 -21.39 -13.59
N LYS A 92 -6.53 -20.08 -13.87
CA LYS A 92 -5.64 -19.48 -14.87
C LYS A 92 -4.30 -19.05 -14.26
N LEU A 93 -4.17 -19.07 -12.94
CA LEU A 93 -2.98 -18.60 -12.24
C LEU A 93 -1.88 -19.66 -12.20
N PRO A 94 -0.60 -19.27 -12.39
CA PRO A 94 0.52 -20.15 -12.10
C PRO A 94 0.49 -20.62 -10.65
N LYS A 95 0.75 -21.91 -10.41
CA LYS A 95 0.66 -22.53 -9.06
C LYS A 95 1.42 -21.76 -7.98
N HIS A 96 2.62 -21.27 -8.27
CA HIS A 96 3.43 -20.52 -7.31
C HIS A 96 2.80 -19.17 -6.93
N ILE A 97 2.17 -18.47 -7.88
CA ILE A 97 1.44 -17.22 -7.62
C ILE A 97 0.19 -17.51 -6.80
N LEU A 98 -0.57 -18.55 -7.17
CA LEU A 98 -1.77 -18.95 -6.44
C LEU A 98 -1.46 -19.28 -4.97
N ASN A 99 -0.41 -20.07 -4.72
CA ASN A 99 0.01 -20.43 -3.36
C ASN A 99 0.38 -19.19 -2.52
N ASN A 100 1.07 -18.22 -3.11
CA ASN A 100 1.41 -16.97 -2.44
C ASN A 100 0.17 -16.13 -2.09
N ILE A 101 -0.81 -16.07 -3.00
CA ILE A 101 -2.07 -15.36 -2.76
C ILE A 101 -2.87 -16.05 -1.66
N LEU A 102 -3.02 -17.39 -1.70
CA LEU A 102 -3.73 -18.16 -0.68
C LEU A 102 -3.09 -18.01 0.70
N LYS A 103 -1.75 -18.09 0.78
CA LYS A 103 -1.01 -17.87 2.02
C LYS A 103 -1.27 -16.48 2.60
N ARG A 104 -1.27 -15.44 1.76
CA ARG A 104 -1.64 -14.07 2.18
C ARG A 104 -3.10 -13.97 2.65
N GLN A 105 -4.04 -14.59 1.95
CA GLN A 105 -5.45 -14.62 2.35
C GLN A 105 -5.65 -15.30 3.71
N HIS A 106 -4.95 -16.40 3.96
CA HIS A 106 -4.98 -17.08 5.24
C HIS A 106 -4.53 -16.18 6.40
N TYR A 107 -3.40 -15.46 6.25
CA TYR A 107 -2.95 -14.54 7.28
C TYR A 107 -3.91 -13.37 7.52
N ARG A 108 -4.51 -12.83 6.45
CA ARG A 108 -5.53 -11.76 6.57
C ARG A 108 -6.76 -12.24 7.34
N LYS A 109 -7.20 -13.49 7.09
CA LYS A 109 -8.33 -14.09 7.81
C LYS A 109 -8.04 -14.21 9.30
N ILE A 110 -6.88 -14.76 9.68
CA ILE A 110 -6.46 -14.87 11.09
C ILE A 110 -6.41 -13.49 11.74
N GLN A 111 -5.86 -12.49 11.04
CA GLN A 111 -5.78 -11.13 11.56
C GLN A 111 -7.18 -10.53 11.79
N LEU A 112 -8.14 -10.75 10.89
CA LEU A 112 -9.53 -10.33 11.07
C LEU A 112 -10.19 -11.06 12.25
N GLU A 113 -10.00 -12.37 12.38
CA GLU A 113 -10.56 -13.16 13.48
C GLU A 113 -10.03 -12.69 14.84
N ASN A 114 -8.75 -12.35 14.93
CA ASN A 114 -8.17 -11.80 16.16
C ASN A 114 -8.75 -10.43 16.50
N LEU A 115 -8.90 -9.54 15.50
CA LEU A 115 -9.49 -8.21 15.71
C LEU A 115 -10.96 -8.30 16.14
N ILE A 116 -11.72 -9.28 15.63
CA ILE A 116 -13.11 -9.53 16.06
C ILE A 116 -13.13 -9.98 17.53
N LYS A 117 -12.28 -10.94 17.90
CA LYS A 117 -12.20 -11.40 19.30
C LYS A 117 -11.81 -10.28 20.26
N GLU A 118 -10.83 -9.46 19.91
CA GLU A 118 -10.42 -8.30 20.71
C GLU A 118 -11.58 -7.30 20.92
N ALA A 119 -12.48 -7.16 19.94
CA ALA A 119 -13.65 -6.29 20.05
C ALA A 119 -14.80 -6.93 20.84
N ASP A 120 -14.89 -8.27 20.88
CA ASP A 120 -15.88 -9.00 21.69
C ASP A 120 -15.49 -9.09 23.18
N ASP A 121 -14.18 -8.96 23.48
CA ASP A 121 -13.60 -8.99 24.83
C ASP A 121 -13.55 -7.59 25.51
N GLU A 122 -13.85 -6.51 24.80
CA GLU A 122 -13.96 -5.11 25.29
C GLU A 122 -15.40 -4.72 25.67
#